data_AF-A0A645A499-F1
#
_entry.id   AF-A0A645A499-F1
#
_cell.length_a   1.000
_cell.length_b   1.000
_cell.length_c   1.000
_cell.angle_alpha   90.00
_cell.angle_beta   90.00
_cell.angle_gamma   90.00
#
_symmetry.space_group_name_H-M   'P 1'
#
loop_
_entity.id
_entity.type
_entity.pdbx_description
1 polymer ?
#
loop_
_entity_poly.entity_id
_entity_poly.type
_entity_poly.pdbx_seq_one_letter_code
_entity_poly.pdbx_strand_id
1 'polypeptide(L)'
;MTLREGNREYFYKKLDEHFPGMKGRYIEKYGYAYQVSSPNNGKLMSMVKRICRSHGILCDINECFSYLHKFEDKNEYEQLMLPGLDKLGE
;
A
#
# COMPACT_ATOMS: atom_id res chain seq x y z
N MET A 1 1.33 -4.04 7.82
CA MET A 1 0.42 -5.05 7.23
C MET A 1 -1.00 -4.54 7.32
N THR A 2 -1.89 -4.88 6.37
CA THR A 2 -3.32 -4.55 6.48
C THR A 2 -4.13 -5.80 6.79
N LEU A 3 -4.96 -5.76 7.83
CA LEU A 3 -5.90 -6.82 8.18
C LEU A 3 -7.31 -6.40 7.76
N ARG A 4 -7.62 -6.69 6.49
CA ARG A 4 -8.96 -6.51 5.92
C ARG A 4 -9.92 -7.52 6.54
N GLU A 5 -11.20 -7.15 6.55
CA GLU A 5 -12.29 -8.08 6.89
C GLU A 5 -12.22 -9.34 6.00
N GLY A 6 -12.41 -10.52 6.58
CA GLY A 6 -12.25 -11.82 5.92
C GLY A 6 -10.81 -12.38 5.93
N ASN A 7 -9.79 -11.55 5.73
CA ASN A 7 -8.38 -11.98 5.84
C ASN A 7 -7.98 -12.18 7.31
N ARG A 8 -8.49 -11.32 8.20
CA ARG A 8 -8.13 -11.30 9.62
C ARG A 8 -8.31 -12.64 10.31
N GLU A 9 -9.43 -13.32 10.07
CA GLU A 9 -9.77 -14.60 10.68
C GLU A 9 -8.78 -15.69 10.28
N TYR A 10 -8.47 -15.77 8.98
CA TYR A 10 -7.48 -16.69 8.45
C TYR A 10 -6.08 -16.40 8.99
N PHE A 11 -5.68 -15.12 8.98
CA PHE A 11 -4.38 -14.69 9.48
C PHE A 11 -4.21 -15.07 10.95
N TYR A 12 -5.19 -14.78 11.81
CA TYR A 12 -5.12 -15.12 13.23
C TYR A 12 -5.13 -16.63 13.48
N LYS A 13 -5.87 -17.41 12.69
CA LYS A 13 -5.81 -18.88 12.77
C LYS A 13 -4.40 -19.39 12.48
N LYS A 14 -3.79 -18.95 11.37
CA LYS A 14 -2.43 -19.37 10.99
C LYS A 14 -1.34 -18.83 11.92
N LEU A 15 -1.52 -17.62 12.44
CA LEU A 15 -0.61 -17.02 13.40
C LEU A 15 -0.53 -17.86 14.67
N ASP A 16 -1.67 -18.33 15.19
CA ASP A 16 -1.70 -19.14 16.40
C ASP A 16 -1.22 -20.58 16.16
N GLU A 17 -1.48 -21.15 14.97
CA GLU A 17 -1.00 -22.47 14.56
C GLU A 17 0.54 -22.55 14.54
N HIS A 18 1.20 -21.52 13.99
CA HIS A 18 2.65 -21.49 13.86
C HIS A 18 3.36 -20.81 15.03
N PHE A 19 2.67 -19.91 15.74
CA PHE A 19 3.21 -19.16 16.87
C PHE A 19 2.18 -19.09 18.01
N PRO A 20 2.04 -20.16 18.81
CA PRO A 20 1.03 -20.25 19.86
C PRO A 20 1.03 -19.05 20.81
N GLY A 21 -0.15 -18.45 21.03
CA GLY A 21 -0.34 -17.29 21.90
C GLY A 21 -0.11 -15.93 21.21
N MET A 22 0.43 -15.90 19.99
CA MET A 22 0.64 -14.65 19.26
C MET A 22 -0.66 -14.03 18.77
N LYS A 23 -1.70 -14.83 18.49
CA LYS A 23 -3.03 -14.32 18.16
C LYS A 23 -3.56 -13.39 19.26
N GLY A 24 -3.49 -13.82 20.51
CA GLY A 24 -3.94 -13.03 21.67
C GLY A 24 -3.22 -11.69 21.77
N ARG A 25 -1.89 -11.72 21.68
CA ARG A 25 -1.06 -10.50 21.70
C ARG A 25 -1.38 -9.53 20.57
N TYR A 26 -1.67 -10.04 19.37
CA TYR A 26 -2.05 -9.21 18.23
C TYR A 26 -3.45 -8.61 18.41
N ILE A 27 -4.42 -9.38 18.91
CA ILE A 27 -5.79 -8.89 19.18
C ILE A 27 -5.76 -7.82 20.28
N GLU A 28 -5.04 -8.04 21.37
CA GLU A 28 -4.90 -7.07 22.47
C GLU A 28 -4.31 -5.73 21.97
N LYS A 29 -3.29 -5.81 21.12
CA LYS A 29 -2.59 -4.61 20.64
C LYS A 29 -3.31 -3.87 19.52
N TYR A 30 -3.90 -4.60 18.56
CA TYR A 30 -4.41 -4.02 17.32
C TYR A 30 -5.93 -4.12 17.18
N GLY A 31 -6.60 -4.98 17.94
CA GLY A 31 -8.05 -5.17 17.89
C GLY A 31 -8.57 -5.37 16.46
N TYR A 32 -9.51 -4.49 16.07
CA TYR A 32 -10.12 -4.45 14.73
C TYR A 32 -9.43 -3.46 13.77
N ALA A 33 -8.24 -2.96 14.10
CA ALA A 33 -7.52 -2.00 13.25
C ALA A 33 -7.28 -2.57 11.85
N TYR A 34 -7.52 -1.72 10.85
CA TYR A 34 -7.23 -2.05 9.46
C TYR A 34 -5.72 -2.18 9.21
N GLN A 35 -4.91 -1.35 9.88
CA GLN A 35 -3.46 -1.34 9.75
C GLN A 35 -2.78 -1.87 11.00
N VAL A 36 -1.86 -2.80 10.80
CA VAL A 36 -0.98 -3.38 11.81
C VAL A 36 0.44 -2.96 11.50
N SER A 37 0.80 -1.79 12.03
CA SER A 37 2.13 -1.21 11.92
C SER A 37 3.08 -1.80 12.96
N SER A 38 4.35 -1.96 12.61
CA SER A 38 5.37 -2.39 13.57
C SER A 38 5.48 -1.40 14.73
N PRO A 39 5.62 -1.83 16.00
CA PRO A 39 5.96 -0.91 17.09
C PRO A 39 7.23 -0.11 16.83
N ASN A 40 8.18 -0.67 16.06
CA ASN A 40 9.44 -0.02 15.71
C ASN A 40 9.39 0.71 14.35
N ASN A 41 8.19 1.00 13.83
CA ASN A 41 8.01 1.55 12.48
C ASN A 41 8.84 2.82 12.24
N GLY A 42 8.87 3.77 13.17
CA GLY A 42 9.63 5.01 13.03
C GLY A 42 11.14 4.78 12.83
N LYS A 43 11.73 3.88 13.64
CA LYS A 43 13.15 3.51 13.53
C LYS A 43 13.43 2.78 12.21
N LEU A 44 12.59 1.80 11.85
CA LEU A 44 12.73 1.03 10.62
C LEU A 44 12.64 1.92 9.38
N MET A 45 11.62 2.79 9.31
CA MET A 45 11.45 3.71 8.19
C MET A 45 12.58 4.73 8.09
N SER A 46 13.13 5.17 9.21
CA SER A 46 14.32 6.05 9.21
C SER A 46 15.54 5.36 8.60
N MET A 47 15.73 4.06 8.90
CA MET A 47 16.82 3.27 8.30
C MET A 47 16.60 3.07 6.81
N VAL A 48 15.38 2.72 6.38
CA VAL A 48 15.02 2.57 4.96
C VAL A 48 15.33 3.86 4.19
N LYS A 49 14.79 5.00 4.65
CA LYS A 49 15.02 6.30 4.01
C LYS A 49 16.50 6.65 3.91
N ARG A 50 17.28 6.38 4.96
CA ARG A 50 18.73 6.62 4.97
C ARG A 50 19.47 5.76 3.95
N ILE A 51 19.18 4.46 3.89
CA ILE A 51 19.83 3.53 2.96
C ILE A 51 19.48 3.87 1.52
N CYS A 52 18.21 4.17 1.24
CA CYS A 52 17.78 4.58 -0.09
C CYS A 52 18.52 5.85 -0.54
N ARG A 53 18.57 6.89 0.31
CA ARG A 53 19.32 8.12 0.01
C ARG A 53 20.81 7.87 -0.24
N SER A 54 21.46 7.00 0.54
CA SER A 54 22.90 6.73 0.35
C SER A 54 23.21 5.99 -0.95
N HIS A 55 22.22 5.36 -1.58
CA HIS A 55 22.36 4.65 -2.86
C HIS A 55 21.68 5.39 -4.03
N GLY A 56 21.20 6.62 -3.82
CA GLY A 56 20.48 7.38 -4.85
C GLY A 56 19.13 6.78 -5.25
N ILE A 57 18.52 5.97 -4.38
CA ILE A 57 17.20 5.37 -4.61
C ILE A 57 16.13 6.34 -4.12
N LEU A 58 15.23 6.75 -5.03
CA LEU A 58 14.06 7.57 -4.71
C LEU A 58 13.04 6.73 -3.92
N CYS A 59 12.71 7.15 -2.71
CA CYS A 59 11.79 6.41 -1.84
C CYS A 59 10.80 7.28 -1.06
N ASP A 60 10.85 8.61 -1.22
CA ASP A 60 9.86 9.50 -0.62
C ASP A 60 8.72 9.74 -1.60
N ILE A 61 7.49 9.54 -1.13
CA ILE A 61 6.28 9.61 -1.96
C ILE A 61 6.12 11.01 -2.57
N ASN A 62 6.43 12.06 -1.83
CA ASN A 62 6.28 13.42 -2.34
C ASN A 62 7.29 13.70 -3.44
N GLU A 63 8.50 13.18 -3.32
CA GLU A 63 9.52 13.31 -4.37
C GLU A 63 9.13 12.48 -5.60
N CYS A 64 8.58 11.27 -5.43
CA CYS A 64 8.03 10.47 -6.53
C CYS A 64 6.92 11.22 -7.28
N PHE A 65 5.93 11.76 -6.58
CA PHE A 65 4.87 12.53 -7.22
C PHE A 65 5.39 13.82 -7.85
N SER A 66 6.30 14.53 -7.19
CA SER A 66 6.94 15.72 -7.76
C SER A 66 7.69 15.40 -9.05
N TYR A 67 8.37 14.26 -9.10
CA TYR A 67 9.02 13.76 -10.30
C TYR A 67 8.00 13.47 -11.40
N LEU A 68 6.92 12.75 -11.09
CA LEU A 68 5.86 12.44 -12.06
C LEU A 68 5.20 13.70 -12.61
N HIS A 69 4.81 14.64 -11.75
CA HIS A 69 4.17 15.90 -12.15
C HIS A 69 5.07 16.81 -13.00
N LYS A 70 6.39 16.69 -12.87
CA LYS A 70 7.34 17.44 -13.72
C LYS A 70 7.24 17.03 -15.19
N PHE A 71 6.86 15.79 -15.46
CA PHE A 71 6.78 15.21 -16.81
C PHE A 71 5.35 14.83 -17.21
N GLU A 72 4.36 15.23 -16.41
CA GLU A 72 2.96 15.03 -16.72
C GLU A 72 2.61 15.85 -17.96
N ASP A 73 2.26 15.15 -19.04
CA ASP A 73 1.75 15.78 -20.25
C ASP A 73 0.32 16.25 -19.95
N LYS A 74 0.11 17.56 -20.01
CA LYS A 74 -1.18 18.21 -19.72
C LYS A 74 -2.08 18.30 -20.94
N ASN A 75 -1.70 17.70 -22.06
CA ASN A 75 -2.54 17.60 -23.23
C ASN A 75 -3.86 16.89 -22.87
N GLU A 76 -4.97 17.39 -23.41
CA GLU A 76 -6.27 16.74 -23.24
C GLU A 76 -6.22 15.35 -23.88
N TYR A 77 -6.47 14.31 -23.08
CA TYR A 77 -6.60 12.96 -23.60
C TYR A 77 -7.94 12.85 -24.32
N GLU A 78 -7.90 12.71 -25.65
CA GLU A 78 -9.10 12.32 -26.40
C GLU A 78 -9.35 10.82 -26.19
N GLN A 79 -10.50 10.49 -25.58
CA GLN A 79 -10.97 9.12 -25.51
C GLN A 79 -11.38 8.67 -26.92
N LEU A 80 -10.54 7.86 -27.55
CA LEU A 80 -10.86 7.26 -28.84
C LEU A 80 -11.97 6.22 -28.67
N MET A 81 -13.01 6.34 -29.50
CA MET A 81 -14.04 5.30 -29.64
C MET A 81 -13.60 4.30 -30.71
N LEU A 82 -13.94 3.03 -30.49
CA LEU A 82 -13.81 2.02 -31.53
C LEU A 82 -14.73 2.41 -32.71
N PRO A 83 -14.22 2.43 -33.96
CA PRO A 83 -15.04 2.77 -35.12
C PRO A 83 -16.28 1.88 -35.23
N GLY A 84 -17.48 2.48 -35.33
CA GLY A 84 -18.75 1.77 -35.50
C GLY A 84 -19.57 1.53 -34.23
N LEU A 85 -19.04 1.88 -33.05
CA LEU A 85 -19.79 1.85 -31.78
C LEU A 85 -20.59 3.13 -31.49
N ASP A 86 -20.43 4.15 -32.34
CA ASP A 86 -21.20 5.40 -32.36
C ASP A 86 -22.68 5.22 -32.78
N LYS A 87 -23.03 4.08 -33.38
CA LYS A 87 -24.34 3.84 -34.02
C LYS A 87 -25.25 2.85 -33.29
N LEU A 88 -24.84 2.33 -32.13
CA LEU A 88 -25.60 1.33 -31.37
C LEU A 88 -26.58 1.93 -30.35
N GLY A 89 -26.75 3.26 -30.37
CA GLY A 89 -27.59 4.01 -29.43
C GLY A 89 -28.81 4.73 -30.03
N GLU A 90 -29.15 4.50 -31.30
CA GLU A 90 -30.42 4.93 -31.91
C GLU A 90 -31.40 3.77 -32.08
#